data_AF-A0A2T0K9M4-F1
#
_entry.id   AF-A0A2T0K9M4-F1
#
_cell.length_a   1.000
_cell.length_b   1.000
_cell.length_c   1.000
_cell.angle_alpha   90.00
_cell.angle_beta   90.00
_cell.angle_gamma   90.00
#
_symmetry.space_group_name_H-M   'P 1'
#
loop_
_entity.id
_entity.type
_entity.pdbx_description
1 polymer ?
#
loop_
_entity_poly.entity_id
_entity_poly.type
_entity_poly.pdbx_seq_one_letter_code
_entity_poly.pdbx_strand_id
1 'polypeptide(L)'
;MVHRIPVRIRHYWRLLATCAATLVAFAVVFSTVRVAPLVTSGGREDADRVTTDIAGTVDLFDASKAHTIGLTFHDDDYQRVLDAFWDENEKEYLEADLVIDGTTVPSVGIRLKGNSTLGGVTRDGQSRQGSRGGGPPGGGGFRAGGGMGGPMGGRASLKAEEPETLPWLIRFDEFVEGRRYQGHREVAVRVGGMGGGAAVLNEAVSLDVLAAAGEITQRYAYTSFAVNGRPATARLIVEHPDDEFADTVAEATGHSGVLYKSLASSQFTDQGDDPTEYADDFKQINAKGSQDLQPVIDLIRWVNTASDAEFDAGLDEHVDVDAFARYVATQNLLVNFDDMAGPGRNYYLWYDLDAKRFTVVGWDYNLTLSGDATQDPAESVSMGGGMRGGGFPAPEGGGFQPPEGMERPPGGGFRSGHKLKERFLASAAWKDTYRWAYRELYNKIYGNAAALNRIKEITAVIGTVQGANAEATATEASNLSTLILQRTQYLATHEIITG
;
A
#
# COMPACT_ATOMS: atom_id res chain seq x y z
N MET A 1 13.42 22.26 -65.01
CA MET A 1 13.27 20.79 -64.98
C MET A 1 11.96 20.45 -64.28
N VAL A 2 10.94 20.01 -65.03
CA VAL A 2 9.70 19.52 -64.42
C VAL A 2 10.03 18.20 -63.73
N HIS A 3 10.01 18.19 -62.39
CA HIS A 3 10.15 16.95 -61.61
C HIS A 3 8.97 16.03 -61.95
N ARG A 4 9.20 15.09 -62.88
CA ARG A 4 8.21 14.09 -63.23
C ARG A 4 8.15 13.09 -62.08
N ILE A 5 6.97 12.98 -61.47
CA ILE A 5 6.69 11.96 -60.46
C ILE A 5 7.10 10.58 -61.02
N PRO A 6 7.89 9.79 -60.26
CA PRO A 6 8.35 8.47 -60.67
C PRO A 6 7.22 7.61 -61.23
N VAL A 7 7.48 6.87 -62.31
CA VAL A 7 6.47 6.06 -63.01
C VAL A 7 5.78 5.06 -62.06
N ARG A 8 6.53 4.52 -61.10
CA ARG A 8 6.00 3.61 -60.06
C ARG A 8 4.97 4.31 -59.17
N ILE A 9 5.22 5.54 -58.74
CA ILE A 9 4.26 6.32 -57.94
C ILE A 9 3.01 6.62 -58.77
N ARG A 10 3.14 6.93 -60.06
CA ARG A 10 1.98 7.14 -60.96
C ARG A 10 1.17 5.88 -61.25
N HIS A 11 1.78 4.69 -61.23
CA HIS A 11 1.06 3.44 -61.42
C HIS A 11 0.33 3.00 -60.15
N TYR A 12 0.93 3.24 -58.97
CA TYR A 12 0.41 2.79 -57.69
C TYR A 12 -0.16 3.91 -56.81
N TRP A 13 -0.41 5.10 -57.37
CA TRP A 13 -0.87 6.26 -56.59
C TRP A 13 -2.18 5.99 -55.85
N ARG A 14 -3.08 5.17 -56.42
CA ARG A 14 -4.32 4.76 -55.76
C ARG A 14 -4.03 3.92 -54.52
N LEU A 15 -3.12 2.95 -54.62
CA LEU A 15 -2.71 2.12 -53.47
C LEU A 15 -2.04 2.98 -52.39
N LEU A 16 -1.13 3.87 -52.78
CA LEU A 16 -0.46 4.77 -51.85
C LEU A 16 -1.43 5.75 -51.17
N ALA A 17 -2.38 6.30 -51.93
CA ALA A 17 -3.43 7.17 -51.40
C ALA A 17 -4.37 6.41 -50.47
N THR A 18 -4.73 5.16 -50.81
CA THR A 18 -5.53 4.30 -49.93
C THR A 18 -4.77 3.97 -48.65
N CYS A 19 -3.50 3.57 -48.70
CA CYS A 19 -2.69 3.34 -47.50
C CYS A 19 -2.58 4.59 -46.63
N ALA A 20 -2.33 5.76 -47.22
CA ALA A 20 -2.28 7.02 -46.47
C ALA A 20 -3.63 7.37 -45.85
N ALA A 21 -4.73 7.23 -46.58
CA ALA A 21 -6.09 7.46 -46.07
C ALA A 21 -6.46 6.47 -44.96
N THR A 22 -6.07 5.21 -45.07
CA THR A 22 -6.27 4.19 -44.05
C THR A 22 -5.45 4.50 -42.79
N LEU A 23 -4.20 4.92 -42.91
CA LEU A 23 -3.37 5.34 -41.77
C LEU A 23 -3.96 6.58 -41.07
N VAL A 24 -4.43 7.57 -41.84
CA VAL A 24 -5.12 8.75 -41.27
C VAL A 24 -6.44 8.33 -40.60
N ALA A 25 -7.21 7.42 -41.20
CA ALA A 25 -8.43 6.90 -40.59
C ALA A 25 -8.13 6.15 -39.28
N PHE A 26 -7.09 5.31 -39.23
CA PHE A 26 -6.65 4.67 -37.99
C PHE A 26 -6.20 5.70 -36.95
N ALA A 27 -5.42 6.70 -37.34
CA ALA A 27 -4.99 7.77 -36.44
C ALA A 27 -6.18 8.58 -35.90
N VAL A 28 -7.19 8.90 -36.72
CA VAL A 28 -8.36 9.64 -36.26
C VAL A 28 -9.28 8.77 -35.40
N VAL A 29 -9.56 7.53 -35.82
CA VAL A 29 -10.49 6.63 -35.13
C VAL A 29 -9.92 6.08 -33.83
N PHE A 30 -8.61 5.84 -33.76
CA PHE A 30 -7.94 5.25 -32.60
C PHE A 30 -6.99 6.21 -31.89
N SER A 31 -6.99 7.52 -32.19
CA SER A 31 -6.12 8.50 -31.48
C SER A 31 -6.40 8.55 -29.99
N THR A 32 -7.62 8.25 -29.57
CA THR A 32 -8.05 8.22 -28.17
C THR A 32 -8.02 6.81 -27.56
N VAL A 33 -7.73 5.77 -28.36
CA VAL A 33 -7.66 4.39 -27.90
C VAL A 33 -6.20 4.05 -27.62
N ARG A 34 -5.87 3.86 -26.34
CA ARG A 34 -4.58 3.26 -25.97
C ARG A 34 -4.56 1.81 -26.43
N VAL A 35 -3.82 1.51 -27.50
CA VAL A 35 -3.45 0.14 -27.85
C VAL A 35 -2.27 -0.25 -26.97
N ALA A 36 -2.54 -0.89 -25.84
CA ALA A 36 -1.52 -1.59 -25.07
C ALA A 36 -1.34 -2.98 -25.71
N PRO A 37 -0.18 -3.32 -26.30
CA PRO A 37 0.06 -4.68 -26.74
C PRO A 37 0.10 -5.59 -25.51
N LEU A 38 -0.96 -6.37 -25.29
CA LEU A 38 -0.92 -7.56 -24.45
C LEU A 38 -0.07 -8.58 -25.19
N VAL A 39 1.22 -8.59 -24.88
CA VAL A 39 2.16 -9.56 -25.43
C VAL A 39 1.89 -10.91 -24.76
N THR A 40 1.26 -11.83 -25.49
CA THR A 40 0.96 -13.20 -25.04
C THR A 40 2.09 -14.19 -25.31
N SER A 41 3.22 -13.72 -25.84
CA SER A 41 4.40 -14.53 -26.14
C SER A 41 5.59 -14.02 -25.33
N GLY A 42 6.15 -14.86 -24.44
CA GLY A 42 7.29 -14.53 -23.58
C GLY A 42 8.50 -14.03 -24.38
N GLY A 43 8.58 -12.71 -24.56
CA GLY A 43 9.76 -11.99 -24.99
C GLY A 43 10.54 -11.57 -23.75
N ARG A 44 11.81 -11.93 -23.70
CA ARG A 44 12.76 -11.47 -22.68
C ARG A 44 13.33 -10.13 -23.15
N GLU A 45 12.68 -9.02 -22.80
CA GLU A 45 13.16 -7.63 -22.90
C GLU A 45 12.15 -6.75 -22.15
N ASP A 46 12.47 -5.93 -21.16
CA ASP A 46 13.70 -5.69 -20.39
C ASP A 46 13.18 -5.15 -19.04
N ALA A 47 13.64 -5.65 -17.90
CA ALA A 47 13.52 -4.84 -16.68
C ALA A 47 14.24 -3.52 -16.98
N ASP A 48 13.70 -2.36 -16.56
CA ASP A 48 14.28 -1.06 -16.92
C ASP A 48 15.79 -1.09 -16.68
N ARG A 49 16.57 -1.07 -17.77
CA ARG A 49 17.99 -1.35 -17.68
C ARG A 49 18.64 -0.33 -16.76
N VAL A 50 19.20 -0.80 -15.65
CA VAL A 50 19.94 0.07 -14.73
C VAL A 50 21.18 0.59 -15.47
N THR A 51 21.20 1.90 -15.74
CA THR A 51 22.30 2.59 -16.42
C THR A 51 23.25 3.24 -15.43
N THR A 52 22.72 3.69 -14.29
CA THR A 52 23.47 4.37 -13.23
C THR A 52 22.89 3.98 -11.88
N ASP A 53 23.73 3.49 -10.98
CA ASP A 53 23.35 3.29 -9.58
C ASP A 53 24.23 4.16 -8.67
N ILE A 54 23.60 5.09 -7.95
CA ILE A 54 24.28 6.03 -7.06
C ILE A 54 24.51 5.34 -5.72
N ALA A 55 25.77 5.09 -5.37
CA ALA A 55 26.13 4.29 -4.20
C ALA A 55 25.83 4.94 -2.83
N GLY A 56 25.58 6.25 -2.76
CA GLY A 56 25.41 6.97 -1.48
C GLY A 56 26.65 6.90 -0.56
N THR A 57 26.54 7.46 0.64
CA THR A 57 27.61 7.47 1.66
C THR A 57 27.32 6.55 2.85
N VAL A 58 26.05 6.29 3.12
CA VAL A 58 25.50 5.40 4.15
C VAL A 58 24.39 4.58 3.50
N ASP A 59 24.23 3.32 3.87
CA ASP A 59 23.09 2.50 3.43
C ASP A 59 21.76 3.18 3.78
N LEU A 60 20.91 3.44 2.80
CA LEU A 60 19.71 4.28 2.89
C LEU A 60 18.73 3.79 3.96
N PHE A 61 18.75 2.49 4.20
CA PHE A 61 17.88 1.81 5.15
C PHE A 61 18.64 1.26 6.37
N ASP A 62 19.80 1.84 6.71
CA ASP A 62 20.43 1.60 8.00
C ASP A 62 19.59 2.24 9.11
N ALA A 63 18.62 1.47 9.63
CA ALA A 63 17.71 1.89 10.69
C ALA A 63 18.42 2.28 12.01
N SER A 64 19.72 2.02 12.16
CA SER A 64 20.52 2.44 13.32
C SER A 64 21.04 3.89 13.21
N LYS A 65 20.84 4.55 12.06
CA LYS A 65 21.33 5.91 11.78
C LYS A 65 20.19 6.89 11.60
N ALA A 66 20.43 8.12 12.03
CA ALA A 66 19.63 9.26 11.58
C ALA A 66 20.18 9.74 10.24
N HIS A 67 19.36 9.62 9.21
CA HIS A 67 19.66 10.10 7.87
C HIS A 67 19.27 11.57 7.71
N THR A 68 19.77 12.20 6.66
CA THR A 68 19.40 13.56 6.26
C THR A 68 18.89 13.55 4.82
N ILE A 69 17.71 14.13 4.61
CA ILE A 69 17.10 14.27 3.29
C ILE A 69 16.70 15.72 3.07
N GLY A 70 17.22 16.33 2.01
CA GLY A 70 16.84 17.65 1.55
C GLY A 70 16.23 17.57 0.14
N LEU A 71 15.07 18.19 -0.06
CA LEU A 71 14.46 18.40 -1.37
C LEU A 71 14.48 19.89 -1.73
N THR A 72 14.78 20.19 -2.99
CA THR A 72 14.66 21.54 -3.56
C THR A 72 13.93 21.46 -4.89
N PHE A 73 12.90 22.28 -5.07
CA PHE A 73 12.13 22.37 -6.32
C PHE A 73 11.62 23.79 -6.54
N HIS A 74 11.21 24.10 -7.76
CA HIS A 74 10.64 25.40 -8.10
C HIS A 74 9.21 25.54 -7.55
N ASP A 75 8.92 26.69 -6.93
CA ASP A 75 7.61 26.97 -6.34
C ASP A 75 6.48 26.94 -7.39
N ASP A 76 6.75 27.39 -8.62
CA ASP A 76 5.78 27.40 -9.72
C ASP A 76 5.36 25.96 -10.11
N ASP A 77 6.33 25.03 -10.17
CA ASP A 77 6.03 23.62 -10.46
C ASP A 77 5.29 22.96 -9.31
N TYR A 78 5.60 23.33 -8.07
CA TYR A 78 4.84 22.87 -6.90
C TYR A 78 3.40 23.35 -6.93
N GLN A 79 3.14 24.61 -7.27
CA GLN A 79 1.77 25.11 -7.44
C GLN A 79 1.02 24.35 -8.53
N ARG A 80 1.66 24.06 -9.67
CA ARG A 80 1.05 23.26 -10.74
C ARG A 80 0.63 21.87 -10.26
N VAL A 81 1.50 21.16 -9.53
CA VAL A 81 1.17 19.83 -8.98
C VAL A 81 0.09 19.92 -7.90
N LEU A 82 0.08 20.98 -7.09
CA LEU A 82 -1.00 21.21 -6.13
C LEU A 82 -2.34 21.49 -6.82
N ASP A 83 -2.36 22.25 -7.91
CA ASP A 83 -3.55 22.56 -8.70
C ASP A 83 -4.10 21.29 -9.35
N ALA A 84 -3.26 20.50 -10.04
CA ALA A 84 -3.64 19.20 -10.59
C ALA A 84 -4.20 18.25 -9.51
N PHE A 85 -3.55 18.22 -8.34
CA PHE A 85 -4.07 17.47 -7.22
C PHE A 85 -5.42 18.03 -6.76
N TRP A 86 -5.60 19.33 -6.59
CA TRP A 86 -6.82 19.91 -6.03
C TRP A 86 -8.02 19.81 -6.97
N ASP A 87 -7.80 20.07 -8.26
CA ASP A 87 -8.86 20.21 -9.24
C ASP A 87 -9.21 18.87 -9.90
N GLU A 88 -8.21 18.01 -10.15
CA GLU A 88 -8.36 16.82 -10.98
C GLU A 88 -8.12 15.50 -10.22
N ASN A 89 -7.62 15.58 -8.97
CA ASN A 89 -7.20 14.42 -8.16
C ASN A 89 -5.99 13.68 -8.74
N GLU A 90 -5.24 14.36 -9.60
CA GLU A 90 -4.04 13.82 -10.22
C GLU A 90 -2.83 14.04 -9.29
N LYS A 91 -1.94 13.04 -9.24
CA LYS A 91 -0.75 13.07 -8.38
C LYS A 91 0.48 13.01 -9.28
N GLU A 92 0.65 14.06 -10.07
CA GLU A 92 1.74 14.21 -11.02
C GLU A 92 3.11 14.23 -10.33
N TYR A 93 4.14 13.82 -11.07
CA TYR A 93 5.51 13.99 -10.65
C TYR A 93 6.00 15.43 -10.88
N LEU A 94 6.61 15.97 -9.84
CA LEU A 94 7.36 17.22 -9.80
C LEU A 94 8.85 16.90 -9.88
N GLU A 95 9.60 17.59 -10.73
CA GLU A 95 11.06 17.51 -10.74
C GLU A 95 11.65 18.24 -9.52
N ALA A 96 12.58 17.59 -8.83
CA ALA A 96 13.27 18.15 -7.67
C ALA A 96 14.74 17.72 -7.62
N ASP A 97 15.58 18.54 -7.00
CA ASP A 97 16.91 18.13 -6.57
C ASP A 97 16.85 17.54 -5.17
N LEU A 98 17.49 16.39 -5.01
CA LEU A 98 17.53 15.63 -3.77
C LEU A 98 18.96 15.59 -3.22
N VAL A 99 19.10 15.69 -1.90
CA VAL A 99 20.34 15.43 -1.18
C VAL A 99 20.07 14.41 -0.09
N ILE A 100 20.76 13.27 -0.15
CA ILE A 100 20.71 12.20 0.88
C ILE A 100 22.10 12.08 1.50
N ASP A 101 22.24 12.39 2.78
CA ASP A 101 23.50 12.26 3.53
C ASP A 101 24.71 12.92 2.82
N GLY A 102 24.45 14.10 2.25
CA GLY A 102 25.42 14.88 1.48
C GLY A 102 25.60 14.44 0.02
N THR A 103 24.98 13.33 -0.40
CA THR A 103 24.99 12.87 -1.80
C THR A 103 23.90 13.57 -2.60
N THR A 104 24.28 14.36 -3.60
CA THR A 104 23.33 15.03 -4.50
C THR A 104 22.83 14.08 -5.58
N VAL A 105 21.52 14.03 -5.74
CA VAL A 105 20.80 13.32 -6.79
C VAL A 105 19.88 14.33 -7.48
N PRO A 106 20.33 14.98 -8.57
CA PRO A 106 19.54 16.02 -9.24
C PRO A 106 18.37 15.41 -10.02
N SER A 107 17.34 16.19 -10.35
CA SER A 107 16.26 15.75 -11.25
C SER A 107 15.57 14.44 -10.83
N VAL A 108 15.26 14.25 -9.55
CA VAL A 108 14.36 13.17 -9.11
C VAL A 108 12.91 13.57 -9.34
N GLY A 109 12.02 12.58 -9.44
CA GLY A 109 10.58 12.84 -9.41
C GLY A 109 10.03 12.73 -8.00
N ILE A 110 9.24 13.70 -7.56
CA ILE A 110 8.48 13.61 -6.32
C ILE A 110 6.99 13.75 -6.61
N ARG A 111 6.14 12.96 -5.95
CA ARG A 111 4.67 13.09 -6.05
C ARG A 111 3.99 12.83 -4.73
N LEU A 112 2.80 13.40 -4.54
CA LEU A 112 1.98 13.14 -3.37
C LEU A 112 1.58 11.65 -3.29
N LYS A 113 1.62 11.09 -2.08
CA LYS A 113 1.31 9.67 -1.82
C LYS A 113 0.15 9.46 -0.84
N GLY A 114 -0.66 8.44 -1.10
CA GLY A 114 -1.76 7.99 -0.23
C GLY A 114 -3.12 8.59 -0.62
N ASN A 115 -4.20 7.85 -0.38
CA ASN A 115 -5.57 8.32 -0.64
C ASN A 115 -6.18 8.88 0.64
N SER A 116 -6.25 8.05 1.68
CA SER A 116 -6.83 8.41 2.98
C SER A 116 -6.06 9.55 3.66
N THR A 117 -4.73 9.54 3.58
CA THR A 117 -3.86 10.57 4.17
C THR A 117 -4.09 11.93 3.50
N LEU A 118 -4.14 11.94 2.17
CA LEU A 118 -4.38 13.17 1.40
C LEU A 118 -5.82 13.68 1.52
N GLY A 119 -6.78 12.80 1.82
CA GLY A 119 -8.17 13.19 2.07
C GLY A 119 -8.35 14.17 3.24
N GLY A 120 -7.37 14.22 4.16
CA GLY A 120 -7.34 15.16 5.30
C GLY A 120 -6.51 16.43 5.07
N VAL A 121 -5.87 16.60 3.90
CA VAL A 121 -5.05 17.78 3.59
C VAL A 121 -5.93 19.01 3.40
N THR A 122 -5.48 20.15 3.91
CA THR A 122 -6.09 21.46 3.70
C THR A 122 -5.21 22.37 2.85
N ARG A 123 -5.82 23.23 2.04
CA ARG A 123 -5.18 24.33 1.31
C ARG A 123 -5.90 25.62 1.68
N ASP A 124 -5.15 26.64 2.11
CA ASP A 124 -5.70 27.91 2.60
C ASP A 124 -6.77 27.75 3.70
N GLY A 125 -6.59 26.73 4.55
CA GLY A 125 -7.54 26.38 5.61
C GLY A 125 -8.83 25.73 5.12
N GLN A 126 -8.96 25.43 3.83
CA GLN A 126 -10.09 24.73 3.24
C GLN A 126 -9.76 23.26 2.96
N SER A 127 -10.70 22.38 3.28
CA SER A 127 -10.65 20.99 2.83
C SER A 127 -10.99 20.89 1.35
N ARG A 128 -10.33 19.99 0.63
CA ARG A 128 -10.61 19.76 -0.78
C ARG A 128 -12.08 19.34 -1.03
N GLN A 129 -12.78 20.08 -1.90
CA GLN A 129 -14.18 19.84 -2.25
C GLN A 129 -14.29 18.60 -3.17
N GLY A 130 -14.50 17.44 -2.56
CA GLY A 130 -14.40 16.14 -3.24
C GLY A 130 -13.86 15.04 -2.32
N SER A 131 -13.21 15.40 -1.21
CA SER A 131 -12.81 14.45 -0.13
C SER A 131 -13.97 13.84 0.66
N ARG A 132 -15.22 13.98 0.18
CA ARG A 132 -16.25 12.99 0.51
C ARG A 132 -15.89 11.74 -0.28
N GLY A 133 -15.18 10.81 0.36
CA GLY A 133 -15.27 9.41 -0.05
C GLY A 133 -16.74 9.11 -0.31
N GLY A 134 -17.05 8.61 -1.52
CA GLY A 134 -18.37 8.58 -2.15
C GLY A 134 -19.53 8.27 -1.19
N GLY A 135 -20.01 9.31 -0.52
CA GLY A 135 -21.01 9.23 0.54
C GLY A 135 -22.07 10.29 0.27
N PRO A 136 -23.35 9.91 0.23
CA PRO A 136 -24.41 10.80 -0.24
C PRO A 136 -24.52 12.08 0.61
N PRO A 137 -24.93 13.20 0.00
CA PRO A 137 -25.03 14.49 0.68
C PRO A 137 -26.27 14.49 1.59
N GLY A 138 -26.07 14.31 2.89
CA GLY A 138 -27.18 14.36 3.84
C GLY A 138 -26.89 13.76 5.21
N GLY A 139 -25.80 14.19 5.87
CA GLY A 139 -25.54 13.86 7.26
C GLY A 139 -25.19 15.13 8.02
N GLY A 140 -26.14 15.62 8.82
CA GLY A 140 -25.93 16.78 9.68
C GLY A 140 -24.72 16.58 10.59
N GLY A 141 -24.04 17.69 10.89
CA GLY A 141 -22.75 17.70 11.57
C GLY A 141 -22.70 16.80 12.81
N PHE A 142 -21.61 16.03 12.89
CA PHE A 142 -21.19 15.38 14.12
C PHE A 142 -20.84 16.46 15.15
N ARG A 143 -21.85 16.90 15.91
CA ARG A 143 -21.62 17.48 17.22
C ARG A 143 -21.05 16.36 18.09
N ALA A 144 -19.81 16.55 18.52
CA ALA A 144 -19.19 15.78 19.59
C ALA A 144 -20.10 15.85 20.84
N GLY A 145 -20.87 14.79 21.06
CA GLY A 145 -21.54 14.51 22.32
C GLY A 145 -20.59 13.68 23.17
N GLY A 146 -20.23 14.22 24.34
CA GLY A 146 -19.20 13.66 25.21
C GLY A 146 -19.54 12.29 25.80
N GLY A 147 -18.48 11.52 26.07
CA GLY A 147 -18.56 10.28 26.83
C GLY A 147 -17.36 9.36 26.59
N MET A 148 -16.39 9.41 27.51
CA MET A 148 -15.24 8.51 27.70
C MET A 148 -14.09 8.57 26.67
N GLY A 149 -12.95 9.06 27.16
CA GLY A 149 -11.71 9.21 26.41
C GLY A 149 -11.00 7.88 26.17
N GLY A 150 -10.77 7.59 24.89
CA GLY A 150 -9.61 6.85 24.40
C GLY A 150 -8.77 7.81 23.53
N PRO A 151 -7.43 7.71 23.52
CA PRO A 151 -6.58 8.63 22.78
C PRO A 151 -6.62 8.34 21.28
N MET A 152 -7.70 8.75 20.60
CA MET A 152 -7.64 9.01 19.17
C MET A 152 -6.78 10.26 18.97
N GLY A 153 -5.48 10.06 18.75
CA GLY A 153 -4.54 11.12 18.41
C GLY A 153 -5.12 12.01 17.32
N GLY A 154 -5.16 13.32 17.58
CA GLY A 154 -5.68 14.30 16.64
C GLY A 154 -5.04 14.08 15.27
N ARG A 155 -5.85 14.02 14.21
CA ARG A 155 -5.34 14.03 12.84
C ARG A 155 -4.37 15.21 12.73
N ALA A 156 -3.11 14.94 12.38
CA ALA A 156 -2.20 15.99 11.98
C ALA A 156 -2.90 16.77 10.85
N SER A 157 -3.10 18.07 11.05
CA SER A 157 -3.66 18.91 10.00
C SER A 157 -2.57 19.12 8.96
N LEU A 158 -2.52 18.25 7.95
CA LEU A 158 -1.59 18.36 6.84
C LEU A 158 -1.98 19.57 6.00
N LYS A 159 -1.04 20.47 5.77
CA LYS A 159 -1.29 21.71 5.00
C LYS A 159 -0.51 21.68 3.70
N ALA A 160 -1.17 22.01 2.60
CA ALA A 160 -0.53 22.11 1.29
C ALA A 160 0.59 23.16 1.27
N GLU A 161 0.51 24.16 2.13
CA GLU A 161 1.54 25.19 2.27
C GLU A 161 2.76 24.69 3.06
N GLU A 162 2.74 23.46 3.57
CA GLU A 162 3.80 22.84 4.38
C GLU A 162 4.32 21.56 3.72
N PRO A 163 5.03 21.64 2.56
CA PRO A 163 5.45 20.48 1.78
C PRO A 163 6.34 19.50 2.55
N GLU A 164 7.14 19.98 3.51
CA GLU A 164 7.92 19.15 4.43
C GLU A 164 7.04 18.24 5.29
N THR A 165 5.75 18.56 5.42
CA THR A 165 4.78 17.78 6.21
C THR A 165 3.99 16.75 5.41
N LEU A 166 4.01 16.84 4.08
CA LEU A 166 3.19 16.03 3.18
C LEU A 166 3.80 14.65 2.92
N PRO A 167 2.96 13.64 2.57
CA PRO A 167 3.44 12.32 2.19
C PRO A 167 3.94 12.33 0.75
N TRP A 168 5.18 11.87 0.56
CA TRP A 168 5.84 11.86 -0.75
C TRP A 168 6.16 10.43 -1.20
N LEU A 169 6.13 10.20 -2.51
CA LEU A 169 6.90 9.17 -3.16
C LEU A 169 8.02 9.87 -3.92
N ILE A 170 9.26 9.51 -3.65
CA ILE A 170 10.45 10.00 -4.34
C ILE A 170 10.91 8.89 -5.28
N ARG A 171 10.98 9.18 -6.58
CA ARG A 171 11.40 8.25 -7.62
C ARG A 171 12.68 8.75 -8.27
N PHE A 172 13.72 7.92 -8.21
CA PHE A 172 15.04 8.29 -8.69
C PHE A 172 15.13 8.28 -10.22
N ASP A 173 14.29 7.53 -10.93
CA ASP A 173 14.40 7.42 -12.39
C ASP A 173 13.31 8.11 -13.20
N GLU A 174 12.48 8.95 -12.56
CA GLU A 174 11.36 9.61 -13.25
C GLU A 174 11.84 10.49 -14.41
N PHE A 175 12.86 11.31 -14.19
CA PHE A 175 13.42 12.23 -15.19
C PHE A 175 14.80 11.81 -15.71
N VAL A 176 15.35 10.72 -15.17
CA VAL A 176 16.64 10.15 -15.60
C VAL A 176 16.49 8.63 -15.68
N GLU A 177 16.17 8.13 -16.87
CA GLU A 177 15.88 6.72 -17.12
C GLU A 177 17.03 5.78 -16.69
N GLY A 178 16.68 4.66 -16.04
CA GLY A 178 17.63 3.66 -15.59
C GLY A 178 18.48 4.07 -14.38
N ARG A 179 18.17 5.17 -13.70
CA ARG A 179 18.85 5.57 -12.46
C ARG A 179 18.34 4.78 -11.25
N ARG A 180 19.25 4.47 -10.34
CA ARG A 180 18.97 3.95 -8.99
C ARG A 180 19.75 4.73 -7.95
N TYR A 181 19.31 4.64 -6.71
CA TYR A 181 20.10 5.03 -5.54
C TYR A 181 20.23 3.80 -4.65
N GLN A 182 21.44 3.24 -4.57
CA GLN A 182 21.72 2.00 -3.84
C GLN A 182 20.81 0.84 -4.25
N GLY A 183 20.60 0.68 -5.55
CA GLY A 183 19.68 -0.31 -6.12
C GLY A 183 18.21 0.07 -6.02
N HIS A 184 17.83 1.11 -5.29
CA HIS A 184 16.44 1.52 -5.14
C HIS A 184 15.95 2.42 -6.26
N ARG A 185 14.73 2.18 -6.71
CA ARG A 185 14.04 2.99 -7.72
C ARG A 185 13.18 4.08 -7.11
N GLU A 186 12.48 3.77 -6.02
CA GLU A 186 11.66 4.74 -5.30
C GLU A 186 11.58 4.49 -3.79
N VAL A 187 11.32 5.55 -3.04
CA VAL A 187 11.12 5.50 -1.58
C VAL A 187 9.88 6.30 -1.16
N ALA A 188 9.17 5.81 -0.16
CA ALA A 188 8.00 6.47 0.40
C ALA A 188 8.38 7.27 1.66
N VAL A 189 8.06 8.56 1.68
CA VAL A 189 8.18 9.41 2.88
C VAL A 189 6.85 9.38 3.62
N ARG A 190 6.86 8.82 4.82
CA ARG A 190 5.68 8.70 5.67
C ARG A 190 5.39 10.00 6.41
N VAL A 191 4.15 10.13 6.86
CA VAL A 191 3.70 11.24 7.69
C VAL A 191 3.05 10.73 8.95
N GLY A 192 3.21 11.48 10.05
CA GLY A 192 2.50 11.22 11.28
C GLY A 192 1.00 11.46 11.15
N GLY A 193 0.21 10.76 11.96
CA GLY A 193 -1.24 10.83 11.97
C GLY A 193 -1.94 9.72 11.18
N MET A 194 -3.23 9.54 11.46
CA MET A 194 -4.10 8.45 10.95
C MET A 194 -3.48 7.06 11.20
N GLY A 195 -3.64 6.59 12.44
CA GLY A 195 -3.20 5.29 12.98
C GLY A 195 -1.71 5.12 13.26
N GLY A 196 -0.86 6.07 12.83
CA GLY A 196 0.48 6.26 13.38
C GLY A 196 0.57 7.53 14.23
N GLY A 197 1.43 7.52 15.26
CA GLY A 197 1.69 8.71 16.06
C GLY A 197 2.57 9.72 15.32
N ALA A 198 3.08 10.72 16.04
CA ALA A 198 3.84 11.81 15.43
C ALA A 198 5.13 11.34 14.74
N ALA A 199 5.74 10.25 15.24
CA ALA A 199 6.96 9.67 14.70
C ALA A 199 6.71 8.41 13.85
N VAL A 200 5.45 7.98 13.67
CA VAL A 200 5.10 6.73 12.95
C VAL A 200 5.85 5.52 13.53
N LEU A 201 6.03 5.50 14.85
CA LEU A 201 6.82 4.50 15.56
C LEU A 201 6.20 3.10 15.44
N ASN A 202 4.87 3.03 15.34
CA ASN A 202 4.15 1.78 15.17
C ASN A 202 4.55 1.06 13.87
N GLU A 203 4.70 1.77 12.74
CA GLU A 203 5.12 1.16 11.48
C GLU A 203 6.55 0.63 11.59
N ALA A 204 7.47 1.44 12.11
CA ALA A 204 8.87 1.04 12.30
C ALA A 204 8.98 -0.22 13.19
N VAL A 205 8.30 -0.24 14.35
CA VAL A 205 8.27 -1.42 15.24
C VAL A 205 7.69 -2.63 14.52
N SER A 206 6.62 -2.48 13.76
CA SER A 206 6.00 -3.56 13.00
C SER A 206 6.95 -4.13 11.95
N LEU A 207 7.59 -3.29 11.14
CA LEU A 207 8.57 -3.73 10.13
C LEU A 207 9.75 -4.47 10.78
N ASP A 208 10.28 -3.96 11.89
CA ASP A 208 11.39 -4.60 12.61
C ASP A 208 11.03 -5.99 13.16
N VAL A 209 9.84 -6.16 13.74
CA VAL A 209 9.43 -7.48 14.27
C VAL A 209 9.08 -8.47 13.15
N LEU A 210 8.60 -7.99 12.00
CA LEU A 210 8.38 -8.82 10.81
C LEU A 210 9.69 -9.35 10.25
N ALA A 211 10.68 -8.47 10.09
CA ALA A 211 12.02 -8.85 9.64
C ALA A 211 12.66 -9.87 10.60
N ALA A 212 12.58 -9.61 11.92
CA ALA A 212 13.07 -10.53 12.94
C ALA A 212 12.31 -11.87 12.97
N ALA A 213 11.06 -11.88 12.53
CA ALA A 213 10.26 -13.09 12.41
C ALA A 213 10.53 -13.89 11.13
N GLY A 214 11.30 -13.33 10.18
CA GLY A 214 11.56 -13.94 8.87
C GLY A 214 10.45 -13.72 7.85
N GLU A 215 9.55 -12.77 8.10
CA GLU A 215 8.54 -12.36 7.12
C GLU A 215 9.16 -11.49 6.04
N ILE A 216 8.65 -11.59 4.81
CA ILE A 216 9.00 -10.67 3.72
C ILE A 216 8.40 -9.30 4.06
N THR A 217 9.26 -8.30 4.28
CA THR A 217 8.85 -6.98 4.75
C THR A 217 9.69 -5.87 4.13
N GLN A 218 9.25 -4.62 4.31
CA GLN A 218 9.92 -3.44 3.80
C GLN A 218 10.97 -2.93 4.79
N ARG A 219 12.09 -2.42 4.27
CA ARG A 219 13.08 -1.71 5.08
C ARG A 219 12.65 -0.27 5.35
N TYR A 220 13.20 0.34 6.39
CA TYR A 220 12.90 1.72 6.77
C TYR A 220 14.11 2.43 7.37
N ALA A 221 14.05 3.76 7.40
CA ALA A 221 15.00 4.59 8.12
C ALA A 221 14.35 5.89 8.60
N TYR A 222 14.90 6.48 9.67
CA TYR A 222 14.49 7.80 10.14
C TYR A 222 15.37 8.89 9.55
N THR A 223 14.73 9.96 9.09
CA THR A 223 15.37 11.05 8.35
C THR A 223 15.03 12.40 8.99
N SER A 224 16.02 13.30 9.01
CA SER A 224 15.78 14.73 9.11
C SER A 224 15.42 15.23 7.71
N PHE A 225 14.15 15.55 7.49
CA PHE A 225 13.58 15.86 6.19
C PHE A 225 13.31 17.36 6.05
N ALA A 226 13.92 18.01 5.06
CA ALA A 226 13.76 19.43 4.78
C ALA A 226 13.39 19.66 3.31
N VAL A 227 12.59 20.70 3.05
CA VAL A 227 12.13 21.07 1.70
C VAL A 227 12.32 22.57 1.49
N ASN A 228 12.90 22.99 0.37
CA ASN A 228 13.10 24.40 -0.03
C ASN A 228 13.69 25.28 1.10
N GLY A 229 14.66 24.75 1.85
CA GLY A 229 15.33 25.46 2.95
C GLY A 229 14.48 25.68 4.21
N ARG A 230 13.29 25.09 4.29
CA ARG A 230 12.42 25.13 5.47
C ARG A 230 13.00 24.32 6.64
N PRO A 231 12.54 24.57 7.88
CA PRO A 231 12.95 23.77 9.04
C PRO A 231 12.71 22.28 8.83
N ALA A 232 13.69 21.46 9.20
CA ALA A 232 13.59 20.03 9.05
C ALA A 232 12.57 19.42 10.02
N THR A 233 11.89 18.36 9.59
CA THR A 233 10.98 17.53 10.38
C THR A 233 11.45 16.08 10.35
N ALA A 234 11.30 15.36 11.48
CA ALA A 234 11.61 13.93 11.48
C ALA A 234 10.58 13.16 10.65
N ARG A 235 11.04 12.32 9.73
CA ARG A 235 10.20 11.46 8.89
C ARG A 235 10.73 10.04 8.86
N LEU A 236 9.81 9.09 8.86
CA LEU A 236 10.10 7.71 8.49
C LEU A 236 10.09 7.61 6.96
N ILE A 237 11.17 7.10 6.37
CA ILE A 237 11.16 6.63 4.99
C ILE A 237 11.02 5.11 4.97
N VAL A 238 10.29 4.59 4.00
CA VAL A 238 10.02 3.16 3.84
C VAL A 238 10.31 2.76 2.39
N GLU A 239 10.98 1.63 2.22
CA GLU A 239 11.18 0.96 0.94
C GLU A 239 9.82 0.75 0.27
N HIS A 240 9.67 1.23 -0.96
CA HIS A 240 8.42 1.07 -1.69
C HIS A 240 8.46 -0.25 -2.48
N PRO A 241 7.41 -1.11 -2.40
CA PRO A 241 7.34 -2.34 -3.17
C PRO A 241 7.13 -2.08 -4.67
N ASP A 242 8.22 -1.77 -5.34
CA ASP A 242 8.34 -1.61 -6.79
C ASP A 242 8.91 -2.89 -7.43
N ASP A 243 9.44 -2.75 -8.65
CA ASP A 243 10.07 -3.85 -9.38
C ASP A 243 11.31 -4.41 -8.69
N GLU A 244 12.10 -3.58 -8.00
CA GLU A 244 13.28 -4.04 -7.26
C GLU A 244 12.87 -4.80 -5.99
N PHE A 245 11.76 -4.42 -5.36
CA PHE A 245 11.20 -5.23 -4.27
C PHE A 245 10.75 -6.62 -4.74
N ALA A 246 10.38 -6.78 -6.02
CA ALA A 246 10.09 -8.11 -6.56
C ALA A 246 11.34 -9.02 -6.53
N ASP A 247 12.55 -8.45 -6.69
CA ASP A 247 13.80 -9.20 -6.53
C ASP A 247 14.04 -9.58 -5.07
N THR A 248 13.74 -8.69 -4.10
CA THR A 248 13.75 -9.03 -2.66
C THR A 248 12.81 -10.20 -2.35
N VAL A 249 11.61 -10.23 -2.94
CA VAL A 249 10.65 -11.33 -2.79
C VAL A 249 11.19 -12.62 -3.45
N ALA A 250 11.81 -12.50 -4.63
CA ALA A 250 12.41 -13.64 -5.33
C ALA A 250 13.56 -14.26 -4.53
N GLU A 251 14.43 -13.44 -3.93
CA GLU A 251 15.51 -13.90 -3.05
C GLU A 251 14.98 -14.59 -1.79
N ALA A 252 13.96 -13.99 -1.16
CA ALA A 252 13.37 -14.55 0.06
C ALA A 252 12.63 -15.87 -0.18
N THR A 253 11.98 -16.03 -1.35
CA THR A 253 11.26 -17.25 -1.73
C THR A 253 12.16 -18.28 -2.42
N GLY A 254 13.30 -17.86 -2.97
CA GLY A 254 14.21 -18.68 -3.76
C GLY A 254 13.72 -18.97 -5.18
N HIS A 255 12.63 -18.33 -5.63
CA HIS A 255 11.96 -18.62 -6.89
C HIS A 255 11.76 -17.36 -7.73
N SER A 256 11.71 -17.51 -9.05
CA SER A 256 11.33 -16.40 -9.95
C SER A 256 9.82 -16.22 -9.95
N GLY A 257 9.35 -14.99 -10.06
CA GLY A 257 7.92 -14.72 -9.96
C GLY A 257 7.47 -13.37 -10.47
N VAL A 258 6.16 -13.16 -10.40
CA VAL A 258 5.49 -11.92 -10.79
C VAL A 258 4.79 -11.32 -9.58
N LEU A 259 5.07 -10.06 -9.29
CA LEU A 259 4.48 -9.31 -8.19
C LEU A 259 3.30 -8.47 -8.69
N TYR A 260 2.12 -8.67 -8.09
CA TYR A 260 0.91 -7.92 -8.38
C TYR A 260 0.46 -7.14 -7.15
N LYS A 261 0.29 -5.84 -7.29
CA LYS A 261 -0.24 -4.98 -6.23
C LYS A 261 -1.76 -4.97 -6.25
N SER A 262 -2.40 -5.20 -5.11
CA SER A 262 -3.82 -4.87 -4.96
C SER A 262 -4.02 -3.37 -4.85
N LEU A 263 -5.02 -2.85 -5.56
CA LEU A 263 -5.47 -1.47 -5.48
C LEU A 263 -6.64 -1.36 -4.49
N ALA A 264 -6.85 -0.16 -3.93
CA ALA A 264 -7.87 0.07 -2.91
C ALA A 264 -9.32 -0.18 -3.39
N SER A 265 -9.54 -0.13 -4.72
CA SER A 265 -10.79 -0.48 -5.39
C SER A 265 -11.09 -1.98 -5.35
N SER A 266 -10.05 -2.82 -5.26
CA SER A 266 -10.18 -4.27 -5.37
C SER A 266 -11.18 -4.83 -4.37
N GLN A 267 -12.08 -5.68 -4.87
CA GLN A 267 -13.05 -6.42 -4.06
C GLN A 267 -12.76 -7.93 -4.03
N PHE A 268 -11.71 -8.39 -4.74
CA PHE A 268 -11.39 -9.81 -4.90
C PHE A 268 -12.59 -10.65 -5.40
N THR A 269 -13.33 -10.10 -6.36
CA THR A 269 -14.51 -10.73 -6.98
C THR A 269 -14.23 -11.14 -8.41
N ASP A 270 -14.81 -12.25 -8.86
CA ASP A 270 -14.73 -12.68 -10.26
C ASP A 270 -15.46 -11.68 -11.17
N GLN A 271 -14.75 -11.14 -12.15
CA GLN A 271 -15.23 -10.15 -13.13
C GLN A 271 -15.27 -10.73 -14.56
N GLY A 272 -14.92 -12.01 -14.73
CA GLY A 272 -14.85 -12.67 -16.04
C GLY A 272 -13.42 -12.97 -16.48
N ASP A 273 -13.25 -13.27 -17.77
CA ASP A 273 -11.96 -13.68 -18.35
C ASP A 273 -11.11 -12.52 -18.89
N ASP A 274 -11.68 -11.32 -19.02
CA ASP A 274 -10.98 -10.19 -19.63
C ASP A 274 -10.06 -9.50 -18.60
N PRO A 275 -8.72 -9.52 -18.78
CA PRO A 275 -7.80 -8.88 -17.84
C PRO A 275 -8.00 -7.38 -17.68
N THR A 276 -8.62 -6.71 -18.65
CA THR A 276 -8.86 -5.26 -18.59
C THR A 276 -9.91 -4.89 -17.55
N GLU A 277 -10.84 -5.79 -17.23
CA GLU A 277 -11.83 -5.60 -16.17
C GLU A 277 -11.19 -5.56 -14.78
N TYR A 278 -9.97 -6.13 -14.63
CA TYR A 278 -9.21 -6.14 -13.38
C TYR A 278 -8.18 -4.99 -13.27
N ALA A 279 -8.11 -4.09 -14.25
CA ALA A 279 -7.09 -3.03 -14.31
C ALA A 279 -7.18 -2.04 -13.13
N ASP A 280 -8.39 -1.82 -12.61
CA ASP A 280 -8.62 -0.99 -11.43
C ASP A 280 -8.46 -1.76 -10.12
N ASP A 281 -8.31 -3.09 -10.16
CA ASP A 281 -8.16 -3.95 -8.98
C ASP A 281 -6.69 -4.31 -8.72
N PHE A 282 -5.91 -4.56 -9.78
CA PHE A 282 -4.53 -5.03 -9.66
C PHE A 282 -3.58 -4.31 -10.62
N LYS A 283 -2.39 -4.00 -10.12
CA LYS A 283 -1.27 -3.50 -10.92
C LYS A 283 -0.14 -4.51 -10.92
N GLN A 284 0.22 -5.04 -12.09
CA GLN A 284 1.44 -5.83 -12.26
C GLN A 284 2.68 -4.93 -12.10
N ILE A 285 3.63 -5.37 -11.29
CA ILE A 285 4.80 -4.58 -10.90
C ILE A 285 5.99 -4.88 -11.80
N ASN A 286 6.39 -6.15 -11.91
CA ASN A 286 7.48 -6.65 -12.75
C ASN A 286 6.99 -7.55 -13.90
N ALA A 287 7.90 -8.03 -14.76
CA ALA A 287 7.63 -8.96 -15.86
C ALA A 287 6.58 -8.48 -16.89
N LYS A 288 6.33 -7.17 -16.98
CA LYS A 288 5.35 -6.58 -17.91
C LYS A 288 5.71 -6.92 -19.35
N GLY A 289 4.71 -7.32 -20.14
CA GLY A 289 4.91 -7.75 -21.53
C GLY A 289 5.50 -9.16 -21.69
N SER A 290 5.83 -9.85 -20.59
CA SER A 290 6.26 -11.25 -20.62
C SER A 290 5.32 -12.18 -19.85
N GLN A 291 4.52 -11.63 -18.94
CA GLN A 291 3.49 -12.29 -18.14
C GLN A 291 2.25 -11.37 -18.09
N ASP A 292 1.07 -11.94 -17.84
CA ASP A 292 -0.21 -11.23 -17.75
C ASP A 292 -0.91 -11.47 -16.39
N LEU A 293 -2.11 -10.90 -16.22
CA LEU A 293 -2.90 -11.02 -15.00
C LEU A 293 -3.64 -12.37 -14.86
N GLN A 294 -3.54 -13.29 -15.82
CA GLN A 294 -4.33 -14.53 -15.83
C GLN A 294 -4.20 -15.34 -14.53
N PRO A 295 -3.00 -15.52 -13.93
CA PRO A 295 -2.89 -16.24 -12.66
C PRO A 295 -3.72 -15.63 -11.53
N VAL A 296 -3.81 -14.29 -11.47
CA VAL A 296 -4.61 -13.58 -10.46
C VAL A 296 -6.10 -13.81 -10.71
N ILE A 297 -6.53 -13.75 -11.98
CA ILE A 297 -7.91 -14.00 -12.40
C ILE A 297 -8.32 -15.44 -12.04
N ASP A 298 -7.45 -16.41 -12.33
CA ASP A 298 -7.68 -17.83 -12.03
C ASP A 298 -7.82 -18.06 -10.51
N LEU A 299 -6.96 -17.46 -9.70
CA LEU A 299 -7.06 -17.52 -8.24
C LEU A 299 -8.38 -16.91 -7.76
N ILE A 300 -8.72 -15.70 -8.21
CA ILE A 300 -9.95 -15.01 -7.81
C ILE A 300 -11.16 -15.86 -8.16
N ARG A 301 -11.23 -16.36 -9.40
CA ARG A 301 -12.33 -17.22 -9.85
C ARG A 301 -12.43 -18.47 -8.99
N TRP A 302 -11.34 -19.21 -8.84
CA TRP A 302 -11.34 -20.46 -8.07
C TRP A 302 -11.79 -20.23 -6.62
N VAL A 303 -11.22 -19.24 -5.93
CA VAL A 303 -11.65 -18.87 -4.56
C VAL A 303 -13.13 -18.49 -4.53
N ASN A 304 -13.64 -17.88 -5.59
CA ASN A 304 -15.02 -17.43 -5.67
C ASN A 304 -16.04 -18.54 -5.96
N THR A 305 -15.66 -19.57 -6.73
CA THR A 305 -16.56 -20.60 -7.25
C THR A 305 -16.40 -21.97 -6.61
N ALA A 306 -15.21 -22.32 -6.10
CA ALA A 306 -14.96 -23.60 -5.46
C ALA A 306 -15.87 -23.79 -4.23
N SER A 307 -16.44 -24.98 -4.06
CA SER A 307 -17.10 -25.38 -2.82
C SER A 307 -16.13 -25.41 -1.64
N ASP A 308 -16.63 -25.47 -0.40
CA ASP A 308 -15.76 -25.52 0.79
C ASP A 308 -14.89 -26.76 0.82
N ALA A 309 -15.40 -27.91 0.38
CA ALA A 309 -14.62 -29.14 0.27
C ALA A 309 -13.52 -29.04 -0.80
N GLU A 310 -13.78 -28.41 -1.94
CA GLU A 310 -12.78 -28.18 -2.98
C GLU A 310 -11.72 -27.17 -2.54
N PHE A 311 -12.13 -26.12 -1.82
CA PHE A 311 -11.19 -25.14 -1.26
C PHE A 311 -10.27 -25.76 -0.21
N ASP A 312 -10.83 -26.54 0.72
CA ASP A 312 -10.05 -27.24 1.74
C ASP A 312 -9.05 -28.21 1.12
N ALA A 313 -9.42 -28.90 0.03
CA ALA A 313 -8.57 -29.90 -0.62
C ALA A 313 -7.57 -29.32 -1.63
N GLY A 314 -7.80 -28.12 -2.17
CA GLY A 314 -7.00 -27.57 -3.28
C GLY A 314 -6.30 -26.25 -2.99
N LEU A 315 -6.44 -25.66 -1.79
CA LEU A 315 -5.83 -24.35 -1.49
C LEU A 315 -4.30 -24.34 -1.69
N ASP A 316 -3.64 -25.44 -1.35
CA ASP A 316 -2.19 -25.60 -1.46
C ASP A 316 -1.67 -25.77 -2.89
N GLU A 317 -2.56 -25.98 -3.87
CA GLU A 317 -2.25 -25.93 -5.30
C GLU A 317 -2.20 -24.49 -5.82
N HIS A 318 -2.83 -23.55 -5.12
CA HIS A 318 -2.97 -22.15 -5.55
C HIS A 318 -2.18 -21.17 -4.69
N VAL A 319 -1.98 -21.45 -3.41
CA VAL A 319 -1.38 -20.54 -2.42
C VAL A 319 -0.36 -21.31 -1.58
N ASP A 320 0.77 -20.67 -1.25
CA ASP A 320 1.64 -21.15 -0.17
C ASP A 320 0.90 -20.98 1.16
N VAL A 321 0.27 -22.06 1.63
CA VAL A 321 -0.63 -22.04 2.79
C VAL A 321 0.10 -21.71 4.09
N ASP A 322 1.34 -22.15 4.23
CA ASP A 322 2.15 -21.85 5.41
C ASP A 322 2.49 -20.35 5.45
N ALA A 323 2.95 -19.79 4.33
CA ALA A 323 3.20 -18.36 4.21
C ALA A 323 1.91 -17.53 4.42
N PHE A 324 0.78 -18.00 3.88
CA PHE A 324 -0.49 -17.31 4.05
C PHE A 324 -1.00 -17.36 5.50
N ALA A 325 -0.85 -18.50 6.19
CA ALA A 325 -1.17 -18.63 7.61
C ALA A 325 -0.36 -17.65 8.47
N ARG A 326 0.94 -17.51 8.18
CA ARG A 326 1.84 -16.55 8.83
C ARG A 326 1.44 -15.11 8.56
N TYR A 327 1.11 -14.77 7.31
CA TYR A 327 0.59 -13.46 6.95
C TYR A 327 -0.68 -13.13 7.75
N VAL A 328 -1.69 -14.01 7.74
CA VAL A 328 -2.97 -13.77 8.44
C VAL A 328 -2.76 -13.63 9.95
N ALA A 329 -1.94 -14.50 10.55
CA ALA A 329 -1.62 -14.45 11.98
C ALA A 329 -0.90 -13.16 12.35
N THR A 330 0.06 -12.73 11.53
CA THR A 330 0.78 -11.46 11.68
C THR A 330 -0.17 -10.27 11.73
N GLN A 331 -1.12 -10.17 10.80
CA GLN A 331 -2.06 -9.03 10.77
C GLN A 331 -2.91 -8.97 12.04
N ASN A 332 -3.32 -10.12 12.58
CA ASN A 332 -4.06 -10.18 13.84
C ASN A 332 -3.18 -9.89 15.07
N LEU A 333 -1.95 -10.41 15.11
CA LEU A 333 -0.99 -10.14 16.18
C LEU A 333 -0.69 -8.65 16.28
N LEU A 334 -0.41 -8.00 15.16
CA LEU A 334 -0.17 -6.56 15.06
C LEU A 334 -1.45 -5.71 15.12
N VAL A 335 -2.63 -6.33 15.25
CA VAL A 335 -3.92 -5.65 15.31
C VAL A 335 -4.10 -4.66 14.13
N ASN A 336 -3.72 -5.10 12.93
CA ASN A 336 -3.80 -4.32 11.70
C ASN A 336 -5.20 -4.44 11.06
N PHE A 337 -6.00 -3.38 11.14
CA PHE A 337 -7.33 -3.37 10.53
C PHE A 337 -7.30 -3.03 9.03
N ASP A 338 -6.18 -2.50 8.52
CA ASP A 338 -6.04 -2.06 7.13
C ASP A 338 -5.20 -3.02 6.29
N ASP A 339 -5.26 -4.31 6.60
CA ASP A 339 -4.60 -5.35 5.82
C ASP A 339 -5.32 -5.63 4.48
N MET A 340 -5.14 -6.82 3.89
CA MET A 340 -5.85 -7.21 2.66
C MET A 340 -7.39 -7.09 2.75
N ALA A 341 -7.97 -7.26 3.95
CA ALA A 341 -9.41 -7.16 4.18
C ALA A 341 -9.85 -5.74 4.57
N GLY A 342 -8.91 -4.83 4.75
CA GLY A 342 -9.14 -3.43 5.08
C GLY A 342 -9.41 -2.54 3.87
N PRO A 343 -9.83 -1.28 4.11
CA PRO A 343 -10.15 -0.32 3.05
C PRO A 343 -8.98 0.04 2.11
N GLY A 344 -7.73 -0.05 2.57
CA GLY A 344 -6.53 0.22 1.79
C GLY A 344 -6.14 -0.92 0.84
N ARG A 345 -6.60 -2.15 1.12
CA ARG A 345 -6.18 -3.37 0.41
C ARG A 345 -4.66 -3.50 0.38
N ASN A 346 -4.01 -3.34 1.53
CA ASN A 346 -2.56 -3.18 1.61
C ASN A 346 -1.81 -4.52 1.52
N TYR A 347 -1.87 -5.15 0.34
CA TYR A 347 -1.16 -6.39 0.05
C TYR A 347 -0.74 -6.48 -1.42
N TYR A 348 0.22 -7.37 -1.66
CA TYR A 348 0.66 -7.83 -2.95
C TYR A 348 0.50 -9.34 -3.04
N LEU A 349 0.36 -9.84 -4.27
CA LEU A 349 0.39 -11.24 -4.62
C LEU A 349 1.68 -11.52 -5.38
N TRP A 350 2.52 -12.41 -4.86
CA TRP A 350 3.68 -12.94 -5.55
C TRP A 350 3.30 -14.26 -6.20
N TYR A 351 3.30 -14.33 -7.53
CA TYR A 351 3.08 -15.56 -8.26
C TYR A 351 4.39 -16.22 -8.64
N ASP A 352 4.64 -17.37 -8.04
CA ASP A 352 5.80 -18.21 -8.33
C ASP A 352 5.66 -18.85 -9.72
N LEU A 353 6.63 -18.63 -10.60
CA LEU A 353 6.60 -19.14 -11.96
C LEU A 353 6.98 -20.62 -12.07
N ASP A 354 7.60 -21.21 -11.04
CA ASP A 354 7.97 -22.62 -11.00
C ASP A 354 6.91 -23.42 -10.23
N ALA A 355 6.61 -23.02 -9.00
CA ALA A 355 5.63 -23.68 -8.15
C ALA A 355 4.18 -23.40 -8.54
N LYS A 356 3.92 -22.34 -9.32
CA LYS A 356 2.57 -21.92 -9.76
C LYS A 356 1.62 -21.58 -8.61
N ARG A 357 2.18 -21.10 -7.49
CA ARG A 357 1.45 -20.73 -6.28
C ARG A 357 1.65 -19.27 -5.91
N PHE A 358 0.69 -18.73 -5.19
CA PHE A 358 0.73 -17.37 -4.67
C PHE A 358 1.29 -17.31 -3.25
N THR A 359 2.14 -16.32 -2.99
CA THR A 359 2.47 -15.85 -1.64
C THR A 359 1.88 -14.46 -1.45
N VAL A 360 1.24 -14.21 -0.31
CA VAL A 360 0.71 -12.88 0.04
C VAL A 360 1.79 -12.09 0.77
N VAL A 361 2.10 -10.89 0.27
CA VAL A 361 3.10 -9.99 0.88
C VAL A 361 2.41 -8.73 1.38
N GLY A 362 2.66 -8.34 2.63
CA GLY A 362 2.03 -7.17 3.25
C GLY A 362 2.64 -5.85 2.81
N TRP A 363 1.83 -4.78 2.91
CA TRP A 363 2.22 -3.40 2.67
C TRP A 363 1.53 -2.47 3.67
N ASP A 364 1.99 -1.22 3.77
CA ASP A 364 1.35 -0.14 4.55
C ASP A 364 1.03 -0.51 6.00
N TYR A 365 2.09 -0.80 6.78
CA TYR A 365 1.97 -1.15 8.19
C TYR A 365 1.73 0.08 9.10
N ASN A 366 1.37 1.24 8.54
CA ASN A 366 1.16 2.49 9.26
C ASN A 366 -0.09 2.49 10.16
N LEU A 367 -1.01 1.55 9.95
CA LEU A 367 -2.23 1.33 10.76
C LEU A 367 -2.14 0.11 11.66
N THR A 368 -0.92 -0.42 11.87
CA THR A 368 -0.69 -1.47 12.84
C THR A 368 -0.65 -0.91 14.26
N LEU A 369 -0.93 -1.78 15.22
CA LEU A 369 -0.88 -1.49 16.65
C LEU A 369 -1.74 -0.27 17.02
N SER A 370 -2.88 -0.12 16.33
CA SER A 370 -3.85 0.96 16.55
C SER A 370 -5.25 0.46 16.94
N GLY A 371 -5.39 -0.85 17.17
CA GLY A 371 -6.65 -1.49 17.53
C GLY A 371 -6.74 -1.93 19.00
N ASP A 372 -7.65 -2.85 19.28
CA ASP A 372 -7.87 -3.39 20.63
C ASP A 372 -6.85 -4.49 20.96
N ALA A 373 -6.16 -4.37 22.10
CA ALA A 373 -5.25 -5.39 22.62
C ALA A 373 -5.93 -6.75 22.84
N THR A 374 -7.25 -6.78 23.01
CA THR A 374 -8.06 -7.98 23.23
C THR A 374 -8.66 -8.56 21.95
N GLN A 375 -8.22 -8.11 20.77
CA GLN A 375 -8.63 -8.66 19.47
C GLN A 375 -8.51 -10.20 19.44
N ASP A 376 -9.63 -10.88 19.24
CA ASP A 376 -9.65 -12.35 19.24
C ASP A 376 -8.81 -12.90 18.08
N PRO A 377 -7.93 -13.88 18.31
CA PRO A 377 -7.13 -14.54 17.28
C PRO A 377 -7.94 -15.23 16.16
N ALA A 378 -9.18 -15.63 16.41
CA ALA A 378 -10.05 -16.26 15.42
C ALA A 378 -10.83 -15.24 14.58
N GLU A 379 -10.84 -13.97 14.97
CA GLU A 379 -11.60 -12.92 14.29
C GLU A 379 -10.71 -12.03 13.40
N SER A 380 -11.29 -11.54 12.31
CA SER A 380 -10.67 -10.50 11.50
C SER A 380 -10.63 -9.19 12.28
N VAL A 381 -9.47 -8.52 12.21
CA VAL A 381 -9.32 -7.17 12.77
C VAL A 381 -10.19 -6.20 11.99
N SER A 382 -10.93 -5.34 12.69
CA SER A 382 -11.79 -4.33 12.08
C SER A 382 -11.55 -2.94 12.67
N MET A 383 -11.87 -1.93 11.88
CA MET A 383 -11.74 -0.54 12.31
C MET A 383 -12.73 -0.26 13.45
N GLY A 384 -12.22 0.01 14.65
CA GLY A 384 -13.03 0.42 15.81
C GLY A 384 -13.34 -0.66 16.84
N GLY A 385 -12.43 -1.63 17.06
CA GLY A 385 -12.32 -2.44 18.28
C GLY A 385 -13.63 -2.94 18.92
N GLY A 386 -13.97 -4.20 18.68
CA GLY A 386 -14.77 -4.98 19.65
C GLY A 386 -16.29 -4.75 19.73
N MET A 387 -16.96 -4.09 18.78
CA MET A 387 -18.44 -4.00 18.76
C MET A 387 -19.15 -5.05 17.87
N ARG A 388 -18.71 -6.31 17.94
CA ARG A 388 -19.51 -7.47 17.52
C ARG A 388 -19.43 -8.60 18.56
N GLY A 389 -19.83 -8.30 19.80
CA GLY A 389 -19.80 -9.31 20.86
C GLY A 389 -20.56 -8.90 22.11
N GLY A 390 -21.82 -8.46 21.96
CA GLY A 390 -22.66 -8.13 23.12
C GLY A 390 -24.09 -7.86 22.67
N GLY A 391 -24.97 -8.84 22.86
CA GLY A 391 -26.39 -8.72 22.56
C GLY A 391 -27.04 -7.59 23.35
N PHE A 392 -27.25 -6.45 22.71
CA PHE A 392 -28.33 -5.55 23.07
C PHE A 392 -29.57 -5.96 22.27
N PRO A 393 -30.73 -6.16 22.91
CA PRO A 393 -31.95 -6.46 22.18
C PRO A 393 -32.26 -5.28 21.26
N ALA A 394 -32.47 -5.57 19.98
CA ALA A 394 -33.01 -4.60 19.05
C ALA A 394 -34.32 -4.03 19.65
N PRO A 395 -34.54 -2.70 19.63
CA PRO A 395 -35.85 -2.18 19.98
C PRO A 395 -36.86 -2.72 18.96
N GLU A 396 -37.73 -3.61 19.38
CA GLU A 396 -38.92 -3.97 18.62
C GLU A 396 -39.76 -2.68 18.41
N GLY A 397 -39.99 -2.28 17.16
CA GLY A 397 -41.03 -1.30 16.84
C GLY A 397 -40.63 -0.04 16.06
N GLY A 398 -39.62 -0.08 15.19
CA GLY A 398 -39.25 1.07 14.34
C GLY A 398 -39.19 0.74 12.84
N GLY A 399 -40.31 0.34 12.24
CA GLY A 399 -40.40 0.14 10.79
C GLY A 399 -40.29 1.46 10.03
N PHE A 400 -39.10 1.80 9.53
CA PHE A 400 -38.95 2.84 8.53
C PHE A 400 -39.25 2.24 7.15
N GLN A 401 -40.47 2.41 6.64
CA GLN A 401 -40.78 2.19 5.24
C GLN A 401 -40.26 3.39 4.43
N PRO A 402 -39.30 3.20 3.50
CA PRO A 402 -38.88 4.28 2.62
C PRO A 402 -40.02 4.67 1.65
N PRO A 403 -40.13 5.96 1.25
CA PRO A 403 -41.13 6.40 0.28
C PRO A 403 -40.97 5.67 -1.07
N GLU A 404 -42.08 5.33 -1.72
CA GLU A 404 -42.10 4.69 -3.03
C GLU A 404 -41.39 5.57 -4.08
N GLY A 405 -40.41 4.99 -4.79
CA GLY A 405 -39.75 5.63 -5.93
C GLY A 405 -38.27 6.01 -5.76
N MET A 406 -37.63 5.69 -4.63
CA MET A 406 -36.18 5.79 -4.48
C MET A 406 -35.55 4.39 -4.51
N GLU A 407 -34.97 4.01 -5.64
CA GLU A 407 -34.01 2.89 -5.67
C GLU A 407 -32.80 3.29 -4.83
N ARG A 408 -32.49 2.50 -3.80
CA ARG A 408 -31.21 2.62 -3.09
C ARG A 408 -30.09 2.31 -4.09
N PRO A 409 -29.03 3.14 -4.18
CA PRO A 409 -27.82 2.74 -4.87
C PRO A 409 -27.28 1.46 -4.20
N PRO A 410 -26.88 0.43 -4.95
CA PRO A 410 -26.22 -0.72 -4.34
C PRO A 410 -24.87 -0.29 -3.77
N GLY A 411 -24.64 -0.48 -2.47
CA GLY A 411 -23.29 -0.66 -1.94
C GLY A 411 -22.53 0.54 -1.34
N GLY A 412 -23.18 1.59 -0.87
CA GLY A 412 -22.52 2.67 -0.12
C GLY A 412 -22.23 2.32 1.35
N GLY A 413 -21.26 1.44 1.60
CA GLY A 413 -20.68 1.17 2.92
C GLY A 413 -19.21 0.78 2.75
N PHE A 414 -18.36 1.05 3.75
CA PHE A 414 -16.99 0.53 3.77
C PHE A 414 -17.06 -1.01 3.74
N ARG A 415 -16.85 -1.60 2.56
CA ARG A 415 -16.84 -3.05 2.36
C ARG A 415 -15.51 -3.60 2.87
N SER A 416 -15.46 -3.92 4.16
CA SER A 416 -14.39 -4.76 4.72
C SER A 416 -14.61 -6.22 4.36
N GLY A 417 -13.53 -7.00 4.37
CA GLY A 417 -13.56 -8.42 4.07
C GLY A 417 -12.68 -8.79 2.87
N HIS A 418 -12.29 -10.05 2.80
CA HIS A 418 -11.50 -10.60 1.70
C HIS A 418 -11.74 -12.10 1.61
N LYS A 419 -12.34 -12.57 0.50
CA LYS A 419 -12.88 -13.93 0.40
C LYS A 419 -11.84 -15.02 0.66
N LEU A 420 -10.60 -14.88 0.15
CA LEU A 420 -9.52 -15.83 0.43
C LEU A 420 -9.24 -15.98 1.95
N LYS A 421 -9.10 -14.85 2.66
CA LYS A 421 -8.84 -14.83 4.11
C LYS A 421 -10.02 -15.37 4.91
N GLU A 422 -11.24 -15.01 4.54
CA GLU A 422 -12.47 -15.47 5.19
C GLU A 422 -12.62 -16.99 5.09
N ARG A 423 -12.44 -17.55 3.89
CA ARG A 423 -12.53 -19.00 3.67
C ARG A 423 -11.42 -19.75 4.39
N PHE A 424 -10.19 -19.23 4.38
CA PHE A 424 -9.07 -19.83 5.11
C PHE A 424 -9.32 -19.90 6.62
N LEU A 425 -9.78 -18.81 7.24
CA LEU A 425 -10.08 -18.78 8.68
C LEU A 425 -11.30 -19.64 9.06
N ALA A 426 -12.26 -19.81 8.15
CA ALA A 426 -13.42 -20.68 8.34
C ALA A 426 -13.11 -22.18 8.15
N SER A 427 -12.03 -22.51 7.43
CA SER A 427 -11.65 -23.88 7.09
C SER A 427 -11.21 -24.68 8.32
N ALA A 428 -11.83 -25.83 8.54
CA ALA A 428 -11.39 -26.78 9.56
C ALA A 428 -10.06 -27.45 9.17
N ALA A 429 -9.80 -27.63 7.87
CA ALA A 429 -8.59 -28.26 7.36
C ALA A 429 -7.33 -27.44 7.70
N TRP A 430 -7.43 -26.11 7.66
CA TRP A 430 -6.29 -25.20 7.83
C TRP A 430 -6.17 -24.59 9.24
N LYS A 431 -7.07 -24.96 10.15
CA LYS A 431 -7.12 -24.42 11.51
C LYS A 431 -5.83 -24.67 12.28
N ASP A 432 -5.24 -25.86 12.16
CA ASP A 432 -4.01 -26.19 12.88
C ASP A 432 -2.79 -25.47 12.30
N THR A 433 -2.71 -25.31 10.98
CA THR A 433 -1.68 -24.50 10.31
C THR A 433 -1.71 -23.05 10.80
N TYR A 434 -2.90 -22.45 10.86
CA TYR A 434 -3.07 -21.11 11.42
C TYR A 434 -2.65 -21.02 12.89
N ARG A 435 -3.12 -21.95 13.73
CA ARG A 435 -2.79 -21.97 15.17
C ARG A 435 -1.30 -22.15 15.42
N TRP A 436 -0.62 -22.95 14.59
CA TRP A 436 0.82 -23.11 14.67
C TRP A 436 1.55 -21.81 14.31
N ALA A 437 1.20 -21.21 13.16
CA ALA A 437 1.78 -19.93 12.73
C ALA A 437 1.58 -18.83 13.77
N TYR A 438 0.38 -18.76 14.37
CA TYR A 438 0.06 -17.78 15.40
C TYR A 438 0.93 -17.92 16.65
N ARG A 439 1.12 -19.15 17.15
CA ARG A 439 1.97 -19.42 18.32
C ARG A 439 3.43 -19.10 18.06
N GLU A 440 3.91 -19.48 16.88
CA GLU A 440 5.28 -19.25 16.45
C GLU A 440 5.60 -17.76 16.39
N LEU A 441 4.73 -16.99 15.72
CA LEU A 441 4.85 -15.54 15.59
C LEU A 441 4.64 -14.81 16.93
N TYR A 442 3.68 -15.25 17.75
CA TYR A 442 3.50 -14.69 19.11
C TYR A 442 4.79 -14.76 19.92
N ASN A 443 5.49 -15.90 19.89
CA ASN A 443 6.75 -16.06 20.62
C ASN A 443 7.86 -15.14 20.10
N LYS A 444 7.94 -14.97 18.77
CA LYS A 444 8.93 -14.10 18.12
C LYS A 444 8.68 -12.61 18.35
N ILE A 445 7.42 -12.19 18.35
CA ILE A 445 7.02 -10.77 18.46
C ILE A 445 6.90 -10.34 19.92
N TYR A 446 6.24 -11.15 20.76
CA TYR A 446 5.87 -10.80 22.13
C TYR A 446 6.57 -11.64 23.20
N GLY A 447 6.73 -12.95 22.98
CA GLY A 447 7.15 -13.91 24.02
C GLY A 447 8.53 -13.65 24.62
N ASN A 448 9.44 -12.99 23.90
CA ASN A 448 10.78 -12.59 24.34
C ASN A 448 10.92 -11.07 24.56
N ALA A 449 9.80 -10.36 24.65
CA ALA A 449 9.73 -8.90 24.69
C ALA A 449 10.37 -8.18 23.48
N ALA A 450 10.52 -8.84 22.31
CA ALA A 450 11.11 -8.25 21.12
C ALA A 450 10.46 -6.92 20.74
N ALA A 451 9.14 -6.87 20.59
CA ALA A 451 8.44 -5.63 20.22
C ALA A 451 8.67 -4.48 21.22
N LEU A 452 8.73 -4.78 22.53
CA LEU A 452 9.03 -3.78 23.56
C LEU A 452 10.49 -3.30 23.50
N ASN A 453 11.43 -4.18 23.16
CA ASN A 453 12.83 -3.80 22.99
C ASN A 453 13.01 -2.92 21.74
N ARG A 454 12.32 -3.23 20.64
CA ARG A 454 12.34 -2.41 19.42
C ARG A 454 11.85 -0.98 19.65
N ILE A 455 10.81 -0.79 20.47
CA ILE A 455 10.39 0.57 20.86
C ILE A 455 11.55 1.37 21.45
N LYS A 456 12.32 0.78 22.36
CA LYS A 456 13.44 1.47 23.02
C LYS A 456 14.58 1.78 22.06
N GLU A 457 14.92 0.83 21.21
CA GLU A 457 16.01 0.97 20.23
C GLU A 457 15.66 2.03 19.18
N ILE A 458 14.45 1.97 18.61
CA ILE A 458 13.99 2.91 17.59
C ILE A 458 13.83 4.32 18.18
N THR A 459 13.29 4.46 19.39
CA THR A 459 13.17 5.78 20.04
C THR A 459 14.52 6.41 20.36
N ALA A 460 15.55 5.60 20.66
CA ALA A 460 16.92 6.09 20.79
C ALA A 460 17.45 6.66 19.47
N VAL A 461 17.17 6.01 18.33
CA VAL A 461 17.53 6.52 16.99
C VAL A 461 16.77 7.81 16.68
N ILE A 462 15.45 7.84 16.86
CA ILE A 462 14.62 9.05 16.64
C ILE A 462 15.15 10.24 17.46
N GLY A 463 15.62 10.00 18.68
CA GLY A 463 16.22 11.04 19.53
C GLY A 463 17.47 11.71 18.97
N THR A 464 18.10 11.11 17.96
CA THR A 464 19.25 11.69 17.23
C THR A 464 18.87 12.43 15.95
N VAL A 465 17.60 12.35 15.54
CA VAL A 465 17.10 12.95 14.29
C VAL A 465 16.74 14.42 14.51
N GLN A 466 17.38 15.32 13.77
CA GLN A 466 17.02 16.73 13.79
C GLN A 466 15.58 16.92 13.27
N GLY A 467 14.78 17.68 14.02
CA GLY A 467 13.36 17.90 13.72
C GLY A 467 12.42 16.87 14.39
N ALA A 468 12.94 15.94 15.19
CA ALA A 468 12.13 15.05 16.00
C ALA A 468 11.50 15.80 17.19
N ASN A 469 10.24 15.48 17.48
CA ASN A 469 9.55 15.97 18.67
C ASN A 469 9.70 14.94 19.80
N ALA A 470 10.58 15.21 20.76
CA ALA A 470 10.90 14.30 21.85
C ALA A 470 9.68 13.98 22.75
N GLU A 471 8.84 14.97 23.05
CA GLU A 471 7.66 14.79 23.91
C GLU A 471 6.59 13.92 23.21
N ALA A 472 6.33 14.21 21.94
CA ALA A 472 5.39 13.43 21.15
C ALA A 472 5.88 11.99 20.94
N THR A 473 7.17 11.81 20.68
CA THR A 473 7.80 10.49 20.53
C THR A 473 7.72 9.69 21.84
N ALA A 474 8.01 10.31 22.99
CA ALA A 474 7.91 9.65 24.28
C ALA A 474 6.47 9.24 24.62
N THR A 475 5.50 10.10 24.28
CA THR A 475 4.06 9.81 24.45
C THR A 475 3.63 8.63 23.58
N GLU A 476 4.02 8.64 22.30
CA GLU A 476 3.75 7.55 21.35
C GLU A 476 4.37 6.22 21.83
N ALA A 477 5.63 6.24 22.24
CA ALA A 477 6.32 5.07 22.77
C ALA A 477 5.66 4.49 24.03
N SER A 478 5.20 5.35 24.95
CA SER A 478 4.47 4.94 26.15
C SER A 478 3.13 4.29 25.82
N ASN A 479 2.36 4.88 24.90
CA ASN A 479 1.08 4.34 24.45
C ASN A 479 1.27 2.98 23.76
N LEU A 480 2.25 2.90 22.86
CA LEU A 480 2.55 1.67 22.13
C LEU A 480 3.04 0.55 23.07
N SER A 481 3.89 0.89 24.03
CA SER A 481 4.34 -0.06 25.06
C SER A 481 3.16 -0.59 25.89
N THR A 482 2.22 0.28 26.24
CA THR A 482 1.01 -0.11 26.99
C THR A 482 0.16 -1.09 26.19
N LEU A 483 -0.11 -0.78 24.92
CA LEU A 483 -0.87 -1.66 24.04
C LEU A 483 -0.17 -3.03 23.88
N ILE A 484 1.13 -3.04 23.62
CA ILE A 484 1.92 -4.27 23.45
C ILE A 484 1.88 -5.11 24.73
N LEU A 485 2.02 -4.50 25.91
CA LEU A 485 1.93 -5.21 27.19
C LEU A 485 0.55 -5.83 27.38
N GLN A 486 -0.52 -5.08 27.12
CA GLN A 486 -1.89 -5.58 27.21
C GLN A 486 -2.14 -6.72 26.22
N ARG A 487 -1.69 -6.58 24.98
CA ARG A 487 -1.79 -7.61 23.93
C ARG A 487 -1.05 -8.88 24.34
N THR A 488 0.16 -8.73 24.87
CA THR A 488 1.00 -9.83 25.37
C THR A 488 0.29 -10.59 26.49
N GLN A 489 -0.28 -9.87 27.46
CA GLN A 489 -0.98 -10.45 28.62
C GLN A 489 -2.27 -11.17 28.22
N TYR A 490 -3.08 -10.56 27.35
CA TYR A 490 -4.30 -11.16 26.83
C TYR A 490 -3.98 -12.49 26.12
N LEU A 491 -3.06 -12.46 25.15
CA LEU A 491 -2.69 -13.63 24.36
C LEU A 491 -2.03 -14.73 25.19
N ALA A 492 -1.23 -14.39 26.21
CA ALA A 492 -0.59 -15.37 27.10
C ALA A 492 -1.60 -16.30 27.82
N THR A 493 -2.85 -15.85 27.97
CA THR A 493 -3.93 -16.62 28.60
C THR A 493 -4.92 -17.22 27.60
N HIS A 494 -4.78 -16.90 26.32
CA HIS A 494 -5.71 -17.34 25.28
C HIS A 494 -5.44 -18.78 24.85
N GLU A 495 -6.51 -19.55 24.58
CA GLU A 495 -6.41 -20.98 24.22
C GLU A 495 -5.48 -21.24 23.03
N ILE A 496 -5.44 -20.30 22.07
CA ILE A 496 -4.57 -20.40 20.89
C ILE A 496 -3.10 -20.52 21.27
N ILE A 497 -2.68 -19.90 22.39
CA ILE A 497 -1.31 -19.97 22.89
C ILE A 497 -1.13 -21.15 23.83
N THR A 498 -2.07 -21.37 24.76
CA THR A 498 -1.89 -22.34 25.85
C THR A 498 -2.08 -23.80 25.44
N GLY A 499 -2.81 -24.09 24.36
CA GLY A 499 -3.13 -25.46 23.93
C GLY A 499 -4.57 -25.82 24.20
#